data_AF-A0A847MHW8-F1
#
_entry.id   AF-A0A847MHW8-F1
#
_cell.length_a   1.000
_cell.length_b   1.000
_cell.length_c   1.000
_cell.angle_alpha   90.00
_cell.angle_beta   90.00
_cell.angle_gamma   90.00
#
_symmetry.space_group_name_H-M   'P 1'
#
loop_
_entity.id
_entity.type
_entity.pdbx_description
1 polymer ?
#
loop_
_entity_poly.entity_id
_entity_poly.type
_entity_poly.pdbx_seq_one_letter_code
_entity_poly.pdbx_strand_id
1 'polypeptide(L)'
;MREESVIAALQNGHFYSTEGTDLSVKVYPDKIVASTSAEATIEWIVKGGAKRKVTSGIKQDSYFIEGDEGYVRVVVTRNSDKKRVLGQPVFIE
;
A
#
# COMPACT_ATOMS: atom_id res chain seq x y z
N MET A 1 -16.89 0.61 -23.81
CA MET A 1 -16.50 0.08 -22.48
C MET A 1 -14.97 -0.06 -22.44
N ARG A 2 -14.22 0.95 -21.98
CA ARG A 2 -12.77 0.82 -21.72
C ARG A 2 -12.16 2.02 -20.97
N GLU A 3 -12.78 3.19 -20.99
CA GLU A 3 -12.22 4.39 -20.34
C GLU A 3 -12.54 4.49 -18.84
N GLU A 4 -13.79 4.24 -18.42
CA GLU A 4 -14.19 4.41 -17.02
C GLU A 4 -13.43 3.47 -16.06
N SER A 5 -13.12 2.25 -16.48
CA SER A 5 -12.38 1.29 -15.66
C SER A 5 -10.92 1.69 -15.46
N VAL A 6 -10.32 2.38 -16.44
CA VAL A 6 -8.94 2.89 -16.33
C VAL A 6 -8.92 4.10 -15.40
N ILE A 7 -9.88 5.01 -15.54
CA ILE A 7 -10.00 6.19 -14.66
C ILE A 7 -10.28 5.77 -13.21
N ALA A 8 -11.16 4.78 -13.00
CA ALA A 8 -11.42 4.23 -11.67
C ALA A 8 -10.18 3.55 -11.08
N ALA A 9 -9.39 2.82 -11.89
CA ALA A 9 -8.13 2.24 -11.44
C ALA A 9 -7.11 3.33 -11.05
N LEU A 10 -7.03 4.42 -11.83
CA LEU A 10 -6.18 5.57 -11.53
C LEU A 10 -6.58 6.28 -10.23
N GLN A 11 -7.87 6.52 -10.02
CA GLN A 11 -8.41 7.14 -8.79
C GLN A 11 -8.20 6.24 -7.56
N ASN A 12 -8.20 4.91 -7.72
CA ASN A 12 -7.92 3.94 -6.66
C ASN A 12 -6.41 3.63 -6.49
N GLY A 13 -5.52 4.41 -7.11
CA GLY A 13 -4.08 4.23 -6.96
C GLY A 13 -3.51 2.96 -7.60
N HIS A 14 -4.25 2.28 -8.48
CA HIS A 14 -3.82 1.09 -9.21
C HIS A 14 -3.00 1.50 -10.45
N PHE A 15 -1.79 2.03 -10.23
CA PHE A 15 -0.98 2.54 -11.34
C PHE A 15 -0.35 1.44 -12.22
N TYR A 16 -0.26 0.18 -11.76
CA TYR A 16 0.40 -0.92 -12.53
C TYR A 16 -0.12 -2.34 -12.23
N SER A 17 -1.41 -2.54 -12.06
CA SER A 17 -1.93 -3.86 -11.71
C SER A 17 -3.25 -4.12 -12.39
N THR A 18 -3.19 -4.64 -13.62
CA THR A 18 -4.37 -5.18 -14.31
C THR A 18 -4.83 -6.52 -13.72
N GLU A 19 -4.06 -7.16 -12.82
CA GLU A 19 -4.49 -8.35 -12.05
C GLU A 19 -3.74 -8.59 -10.72
N GLY A 20 -3.15 -7.56 -10.12
CA GLY A 20 -2.35 -7.67 -8.89
C GLY A 20 -3.18 -7.67 -7.60
N THR A 21 -2.48 -7.76 -6.49
CA THR A 21 -3.06 -7.58 -5.15
C THR A 21 -3.82 -6.27 -5.07
N ASP A 22 -5.05 -6.34 -4.60
CA ASP A 22 -5.82 -5.17 -4.25
C ASP A 22 -5.18 -4.55 -3.00
N LEU A 23 -4.92 -3.25 -3.09
CA LEU A 23 -4.39 -2.45 -1.99
C LEU A 23 -5.33 -1.28 -1.79
N SER A 24 -5.91 -1.20 -0.59
CA SER A 24 -6.62 -0.04 -0.09
C SER A 24 -5.79 0.64 0.98
N VAL A 25 -5.62 1.95 0.88
CA VAL A 25 -4.89 2.77 1.86
C VAL A 25 -5.83 3.82 2.43
N LYS A 26 -5.88 3.91 3.77
CA LYS A 26 -6.58 4.96 4.49
C LYS A 26 -5.58 5.71 5.36
N VAL A 27 -5.61 7.03 5.27
CA VAL A 27 -4.75 7.91 6.05
C VAL A 27 -5.58 8.55 7.15
N TYR A 28 -5.06 8.48 8.37
CA TYR A 28 -5.59 9.11 9.57
C TYR A 28 -4.55 10.11 10.09
N PRO A 29 -4.90 11.00 11.03
CA PRO A 29 -3.96 11.99 11.55
C PRO A 29 -2.69 11.40 12.16
N ASP A 30 -2.77 10.23 12.79
CA ASP A 30 -1.67 9.59 13.53
C ASP A 30 -1.16 8.30 12.89
N LYS A 31 -1.83 7.79 11.85
CA LYS A 31 -1.51 6.48 11.27
C LYS A 31 -1.99 6.31 9.84
N ILE A 32 -1.36 5.35 9.17
CA ILE A 32 -1.76 4.87 7.85
C ILE A 32 -2.20 3.42 7.99
N VAL A 33 -3.32 3.06 7.39
CA VAL A 33 -3.86 1.69 7.39
C VAL A 33 -3.87 1.17 5.97
N ALA A 34 -3.29 -0.01 5.77
CA ALA A 34 -3.30 -0.72 4.50
C ALA A 34 -4.17 -1.97 4.62
N SER A 35 -4.93 -2.30 3.58
CA SER A 35 -5.81 -3.47 3.56
C SER A 35 -5.86 -4.13 2.18
N THR A 36 -6.07 -5.44 2.18
CA THR A 36 -6.04 -6.34 1.02
C THR A 36 -7.14 -7.39 1.14
N SER A 37 -7.64 -7.94 0.03
CA SER A 37 -8.68 -8.97 0.04
C SER A 37 -8.18 -10.34 0.50
N ALA A 38 -6.90 -10.62 0.25
CA ALA A 38 -6.23 -11.88 0.53
C ALA A 38 -5.01 -11.67 1.44
N GLU A 39 -4.58 -12.75 2.10
CA GLU A 39 -3.38 -12.72 2.92
C GLU A 39 -2.15 -12.35 2.09
N ALA A 40 -1.37 -11.45 2.65
CA ALA A 40 -0.22 -10.87 1.99
C ALA A 40 0.89 -10.57 3.01
N THR A 41 2.04 -10.20 2.46
CA THR A 41 3.09 -9.49 3.18
C THR A 41 2.91 -8.01 2.94
N ILE A 42 2.74 -7.23 4.01
CA ILE A 42 2.63 -5.77 3.99
C ILE A 42 3.95 -5.18 4.51
N GLU A 43 4.59 -4.33 3.71
CA GLU A 43 5.84 -3.65 4.03
C GLU A 43 5.62 -2.14 4.04
N TRP A 44 6.12 -1.46 5.08
CA TRP A 44 6.08 -0.02 5.23
C TRP A 44 7.48 0.55 4.97
N ILE A 45 7.59 1.36 3.92
CA ILE A 45 8.84 1.92 3.41
C ILE A 45 8.84 3.42 3.65
N VAL A 46 9.90 3.95 4.25
CA VAL A 46 10.07 5.40 4.49
C VAL A 46 11.17 6.00 3.62
N LYS A 47 11.54 7.27 3.85
CA LYS A 47 12.65 7.95 3.15
C LYS A 47 13.91 7.07 3.06
N GLY A 48 14.58 7.16 1.92
CA GLY A 48 15.76 6.34 1.63
C GLY A 48 15.47 4.87 1.32
N GLY A 49 14.19 4.48 1.19
CA GLY A 49 13.80 3.10 0.90
C GLY A 49 13.90 2.16 2.11
N ALA A 50 14.05 2.71 3.32
CA ALA A 50 14.16 1.92 4.55
C ALA A 50 12.84 1.24 4.87
N LYS A 51 12.88 -0.07 5.11
CA LYS A 51 11.72 -0.85 5.57
C LYS A 51 11.59 -0.71 7.08
N ARG A 52 10.62 0.08 7.55
CA ARG A 52 10.38 0.28 9.00
C ARG A 52 9.62 -0.88 9.61
N LYS A 53 8.71 -1.49 8.85
CA LYS A 53 7.86 -2.58 9.35
C LYS A 53 7.51 -3.53 8.21
N VAL A 54 7.55 -4.84 8.52
CA VAL A 54 7.16 -5.91 7.60
C VAL A 54 6.34 -6.92 8.38
N THR A 55 5.12 -7.17 7.91
CA THR A 55 4.19 -8.11 8.55
C THR A 55 3.65 -9.07 7.48
N SER A 56 3.72 -10.38 7.73
CA SER A 56 3.34 -11.42 6.76
C SER A 56 2.10 -12.19 7.21
N GLY A 57 1.33 -12.73 6.26
CA GLY A 57 0.17 -13.58 6.57
C GLY A 57 -1.05 -12.80 7.05
N ILE A 58 -1.14 -11.53 6.66
CA ILE A 58 -2.19 -10.62 7.15
C ILE A 58 -2.94 -10.00 5.97
N LYS A 59 -4.16 -9.53 6.25
CA LYS A 59 -4.99 -8.79 5.30
C LYS A 59 -5.04 -7.28 5.58
N GLN A 60 -4.55 -6.86 6.74
CA GLN A 60 -4.57 -5.48 7.18
C GLN A 60 -3.42 -5.23 8.13
N ASP A 61 -2.75 -4.09 7.95
CA ASP A 61 -1.76 -3.57 8.88
C ASP A 61 -1.92 -2.06 9.05
N SER A 62 -1.32 -1.54 10.11
CA SER A 62 -1.20 -0.10 10.33
C SER A 62 0.23 0.33 10.65
N TYR A 63 0.56 1.54 10.25
CA TYR A 63 1.80 2.23 10.58
C TYR A 63 1.48 3.54 11.30
N PHE A 64 2.02 3.74 12.49
CA PHE A 64 1.88 4.99 13.25
C PHE A 64 2.96 5.97 12.80
N ILE A 65 2.58 7.23 12.60
CA ILE A 65 3.46 8.28 12.12
C ILE A 65 4.34 8.76 13.28
N GLU A 66 5.66 8.74 13.07
CA GLU A 66 6.69 9.19 14.02
C GLU A 66 7.11 10.65 13.75
N GLY A 67 6.84 11.17 12.54
CA GLY A 67 7.09 12.56 12.14
C GLY A 67 8.44 12.79 11.46
N ASP A 68 9.32 11.79 11.40
CA ASP A 68 10.64 11.89 10.75
C ASP A 68 10.70 11.20 9.38
N GLU A 69 9.61 10.59 8.92
CA GLU A 69 9.63 9.68 7.77
C GLU A 69 9.84 10.38 6.44
N GLY A 70 9.40 11.65 6.32
CA GLY A 70 9.30 12.41 5.07
C GLY A 70 8.24 11.87 4.11
N TYR A 71 8.21 10.56 3.89
CA TYR A 71 7.07 9.87 3.31
C TYR A 71 6.96 8.46 3.87
N VAL A 72 5.75 7.89 3.81
CA VAL A 72 5.48 6.49 4.03
C VAL A 72 4.86 5.89 2.76
N ARG A 73 5.41 4.78 2.28
CA ARG A 73 4.90 4.02 1.15
C ARG A 73 4.64 2.60 1.59
N VAL A 74 3.46 2.09 1.29
CA VAL A 74 3.14 0.68 1.52
C VAL A 74 3.43 -0.16 0.27
N VAL A 75 3.94 -1.36 0.50
CA VAL A 75 4.09 -2.41 -0.50
C VAL A 75 3.34 -3.63 -0.01
N VAL A 76 2.62 -4.27 -0.92
CA VAL A 76 1.92 -5.52 -0.61
C VAL A 76 2.33 -6.59 -1.61
N THR A 77 2.64 -7.78 -1.09
CA THR A 77 2.94 -8.98 -1.87
C THR A 77 1.97 -10.10 -1.49
N ARG A 78 1.10 -10.54 -2.41
CA ARG A 78 0.14 -11.62 -2.13
C ARG A 78 0.86 -12.89 -1.76
N ASN A 79 0.36 -13.62 -0.77
CA ASN A 79 1.00 -14.88 -0.39
C ASN A 79 0.84 -15.98 -1.45
N SER A 80 -0.31 -16.02 -2.13
CA SER A 80 -0.72 -17.09 -3.05
C SER A 80 0.05 -17.10 -4.37
N ASP A 81 0.20 -15.95 -5.01
CA ASP A 81 0.77 -15.82 -6.37
C ASP A 81 2.01 -14.91 -6.41
N LYS A 82 2.42 -14.38 -5.25
CA LYS A 82 3.52 -13.41 -5.11
C LYS A 82 3.33 -12.14 -5.94
N LYS A 83 2.12 -11.84 -6.43
CA LYS A 83 1.83 -10.58 -7.13
C LYS A 83 2.00 -9.42 -6.17
N ARG A 84 2.75 -8.42 -6.63
CA ARG A 84 3.18 -7.26 -5.84
C ARG A 84 2.49 -5.99 -6.32
N VAL A 85 2.05 -5.17 -5.39
CA VAL A 85 1.50 -3.82 -5.64
C VAL A 85 2.21 -2.82 -4.74
N LEU A 86 2.44 -1.62 -5.28
CA LEU A 86 3.03 -0.51 -4.54
C LEU A 86 1.99 0.60 -4.41
N GLY A 87 1.77 1.05 -3.19
CA GLY A 87 0.93 2.21 -2.92
C GLY A 87 1.61 3.50 -3.36
N GLN A 88 0.81 4.54 -3.57
CA GLN A 88 1.33 5.90 -3.69
C GLN A 88 2.00 6.31 -2.37
N PRO A 89 3.07 7.12 -2.41
CA PRO A 89 3.68 7.65 -1.20
C PRO A 89 2.71 8.61 -0.50
N VAL A 90 2.60 8.50 0.81
CA VAL A 90 1.94 9.47 1.70
C VAL A 90 3.04 10.35 2.28
N PHE A 91 3.08 11.61 1.88
CA PHE A 91 4.06 12.56 2.42
C PHE A 91 3.66 13.00 3.83
N ILE A 92 4.65 13.04 4.71
CA ILE A 92 4.50 13.45 6.11
C ILE A 92 5.25 14.78 6.26
N GLU A 93 4.52 15.81 6.71
CA GLU A 93 5.04 17.18 6.95
C GLU A 93 5.16 17.47 8.45
#